data_AF-A0A3M1J2P7-F1
#
_entry.id   AF-A0A3M1J2P7-F1
#
_cell.length_a   1.000
_cell.length_b   1.000
_cell.length_c   1.000
_cell.angle_alpha   90.00
_cell.angle_beta   90.00
_cell.angle_gamma   90.00
#
_symmetry.space_group_name_H-M   'P 1'
#
loop_
_entity.id
_entity.type
_entity.pdbx_description
1 polymer ?
#
loop_
_entity_poly.entity_id
_entity_poly.type
_entity_poly.pdbx_seq_one_letter_code
_entity_poly.pdbx_strand_id
1 'polypeptide(L)'
;MAENKIKPGGLAKAKESGRSWRLLAHKESGDLSIENEGLFDELVLDHWFHMERMQERLWWLRVGDARLLVELHEDGSAALKVERGFYEDVVAPSDEAPSS
;
A
#
# COMPACT_ATOMS: atom_id res chain seq x y z
N MET A 1 29.93 -11.02 13.36
CA MET A 1 29.07 -10.13 12.56
C MET A 1 28.67 -10.90 11.32
N ALA A 2 27.46 -11.48 11.30
CA ALA A 2 27.00 -12.25 10.15
C ALA A 2 26.33 -11.29 9.16
N GLU A 3 26.92 -11.14 7.98
CA GLU A 3 26.35 -10.38 6.87
C GLU A 3 25.14 -11.14 6.32
N ASN A 4 23.96 -10.54 6.42
CA ASN A 4 22.74 -11.09 5.87
C ASN A 4 22.75 -10.85 4.35
N LYS A 5 23.31 -11.79 3.58
CA LYS A 5 23.29 -11.75 2.11
C LYS A 5 21.88 -12.10 1.61
N ILE A 6 21.11 -11.08 1.28
CA ILE A 6 19.91 -11.25 0.45
C ILE A 6 20.40 -11.68 -0.95
N LYS A 7 20.04 -12.91 -1.35
CA LYS A 7 20.27 -13.38 -2.72
C LYS A 7 19.40 -12.55 -3.67
N PRO A 8 19.96 -12.02 -4.78
CA PRO A 8 19.14 -11.41 -5.81
C PRO A 8 18.41 -12.54 -6.54
N GLY A 9 17.23 -12.91 -6.05
CA GLY A 9 16.25 -13.60 -6.87
C GLY A 9 15.96 -12.67 -8.03
N GLY A 10 16.18 -13.15 -9.26
CA GLY A 10 15.98 -12.35 -10.46
C GLY A 10 14.60 -11.71 -10.43
N LEU A 11 14.57 -10.40 -10.20
CA LEU A 11 13.38 -9.59 -10.33
C LEU A 11 12.98 -9.71 -11.79
N ALA A 12 11.98 -10.56 -12.05
CA ALA A 12 11.36 -10.61 -13.36
C ALA A 12 11.01 -9.16 -13.69
N LYS A 13 11.48 -8.67 -14.86
CA LYS A 13 11.08 -7.38 -15.43
C LYS A 13 9.62 -7.14 -15.05
N ALA A 14 9.34 -6.07 -14.32
CA ALA A 14 7.99 -5.81 -13.84
C ALA A 14 7.07 -5.66 -15.07
N LYS A 15 6.47 -6.78 -15.49
CA LYS A 15 5.29 -6.81 -16.36
C LYS A 15 4.29 -5.88 -15.71
N GLU A 16 3.60 -5.07 -16.51
CA GLU A 16 2.51 -4.16 -16.12
C GLU A 16 1.97 -4.38 -14.70
N SER A 17 2.03 -3.36 -13.84
CA SER A 17 1.62 -3.51 -12.45
C SER A 17 0.12 -3.83 -12.33
N GLY A 18 -0.23 -4.65 -11.34
CA GLY A 18 -1.59 -5.13 -11.13
C GLY A 18 -1.94 -6.46 -11.79
N ARG A 19 -1.01 -7.12 -12.50
CA ARG A 19 -1.24 -8.46 -13.11
C ARG A 19 -1.33 -9.61 -12.11
N SER A 20 -0.68 -9.47 -10.97
CA SER A 20 -0.67 -10.50 -9.94
C SER A 20 -1.20 -9.92 -8.63
N TRP A 21 -2.33 -10.43 -8.17
CA TRP A 21 -3.02 -9.89 -7.00
C TRP A 21 -3.99 -10.92 -6.40
N ARG A 22 -4.33 -10.70 -5.13
CA ARG A 22 -5.31 -11.47 -4.38
C ARG A 22 -6.12 -10.55 -3.48
N LEU A 23 -7.45 -10.71 -3.49
CA LEU A 23 -8.37 -10.15 -2.50
C LEU A 23 -8.95 -11.30 -1.67
N LEU A 24 -8.85 -11.20 -0.34
CA LEU A 24 -9.44 -12.17 0.59
C LEU A 24 -10.36 -11.43 1.57
N ALA A 25 -11.60 -11.91 1.70
CA ALA A 25 -12.55 -11.45 2.71
C ALA A 25 -13.20 -12.63 3.42
N HIS A 26 -13.28 -12.57 4.74
CA HIS A 26 -13.93 -13.58 5.58
C HIS A 26 -15.41 -13.23 5.78
N LYS A 27 -16.32 -14.13 5.40
CA LYS A 27 -17.76 -13.96 5.63
C LYS A 27 -18.24 -15.09 6.54
N GLU A 28 -19.37 -14.90 7.21
CA GLU A 28 -19.99 -15.96 8.04
C GLU A 28 -20.30 -17.23 7.23
N SER A 29 -20.64 -17.08 5.95
CA SER A 29 -20.89 -18.19 5.03
C SER A 29 -19.62 -18.85 4.46
N GLY A 30 -18.43 -18.40 4.88
CA GLY A 30 -17.13 -18.81 4.34
C GLY A 30 -16.41 -17.71 3.55
N ASP A 31 -15.17 -17.97 3.19
CA ASP A 31 -14.26 -16.99 2.61
C ASP A 31 -14.60 -16.65 1.14
N LEU A 32 -14.40 -15.39 0.78
CA LEU A 32 -14.29 -14.92 -0.60
C LEU A 32 -12.81 -14.71 -0.93
N SER A 33 -12.28 -15.47 -1.89
CA SER A 33 -10.94 -15.26 -2.44
C SER A 33 -11.03 -15.02 -3.95
N ILE A 34 -10.48 -13.91 -4.41
CA ILE A 34 -10.38 -13.55 -5.83
C ILE A 34 -8.90 -13.36 -6.15
N GLU A 35 -8.41 -14.04 -7.19
CA GLU A 35 -6.99 -14.03 -7.55
C GLU A 35 -6.83 -13.84 -9.06
N ASN A 36 -6.02 -12.86 -9.47
CA ASN A 36 -5.61 -12.65 -10.85
C ASN A 36 -6.75 -12.57 -11.90
N GLU A 37 -7.96 -12.19 -11.47
CA GLU A 37 -9.13 -12.00 -12.32
C GLU A 37 -9.06 -10.64 -13.03
N GLY A 38 -8.07 -10.48 -13.91
CA GLY A 38 -7.80 -9.24 -14.64
C GLY A 38 -6.67 -8.39 -14.04
N LEU A 39 -6.60 -7.13 -14.47
CA LEU A 39 -5.66 -6.15 -13.95
C LEU A 39 -6.28 -5.46 -12.73
N PHE A 40 -5.61 -5.55 -11.60
CA PHE A 40 -5.98 -4.79 -10.41
C PHE A 40 -5.71 -3.29 -10.64
N ASP A 41 -6.66 -2.45 -10.24
CA ASP A 41 -6.65 -1.01 -10.53
C ASP A 41 -7.02 -0.17 -9.29
N GLU A 42 -8.06 -0.57 -8.54
CA GLU A 42 -8.57 0.19 -7.39
C GLU A 42 -9.04 -0.73 -6.25
N LEU A 43 -8.80 -0.32 -5.00
CA LEU A 43 -9.44 -0.86 -3.79
C LEU A 43 -9.75 0.26 -2.81
N VAL A 44 -11.02 0.36 -2.41
CA VAL A 44 -11.51 1.28 -1.37
C VAL A 44 -12.04 0.47 -0.20
N LEU A 45 -11.61 0.79 1.02
CA LEU A 45 -12.15 0.23 2.26
C LEU A 45 -12.58 1.37 3.18
N ASP A 46 -13.89 1.50 3.35
CA ASP A 46 -14.53 2.58 4.10
C ASP A 46 -13.95 3.95 3.72
N HIS A 47 -13.79 4.84 4.71
CA HIS A 47 -13.27 6.18 4.53
C HIS A 47 -11.76 6.29 4.76
N TRP A 48 -11.12 5.26 5.33
CA TRP A 48 -9.74 5.38 5.81
C TRP A 48 -8.71 4.76 4.86
N PHE A 49 -9.12 3.90 3.93
CA PHE A 49 -8.19 3.29 2.96
C PHE A 49 -8.71 3.41 1.54
N HIS A 50 -7.86 3.89 0.65
CA HIS A 50 -8.10 3.88 -0.79
C HIS A 50 -6.75 3.68 -1.48
N MET A 51 -6.64 2.74 -2.40
CA MET A 51 -5.51 2.54 -3.30
C MET A 51 -6.00 2.58 -4.74
N GLU A 52 -5.34 3.37 -5.58
CA GLU A 52 -5.68 3.54 -6.99
C GLU A 52 -4.40 3.54 -7.84
N ARG A 53 -4.45 2.86 -8.98
CA ARG A 53 -3.41 2.89 -10.01
C ARG A 53 -3.59 4.13 -10.89
N MET A 54 -2.74 5.12 -10.69
CA MET A 54 -2.79 6.38 -11.44
C MET A 54 -2.21 6.23 -12.86
N GLN A 55 -1.18 5.39 -13.02
CA GLN A 55 -0.49 5.07 -14.27
C GLN A 55 0.07 3.65 -14.19
N GLU A 56 0.63 3.11 -15.29
CA GLU A 56 1.15 1.73 -15.36
C GLU A 56 2.05 1.33 -14.17
N ARG A 57 2.80 2.29 -13.61
CA ARG A 57 3.76 2.08 -12.52
C ARG A 57 3.60 3.04 -11.35
N LEU A 58 2.53 3.85 -11.33
CA LEU A 58 2.30 4.85 -10.29
C LEU A 58 1.02 4.54 -9.56
N TRP A 59 1.13 4.37 -8.24
CA TRP A 59 0.02 4.08 -7.35
C TRP A 59 -0.12 5.18 -6.31
N TRP A 60 -1.33 5.67 -6.14
CA TRP A 60 -1.68 6.57 -5.06
C TRP A 60 -2.42 5.78 -3.98
N LEU A 61 -2.16 6.10 -2.71
CA LEU A 61 -2.91 5.53 -1.60
C LEU A 61 -3.25 6.60 -0.55
N ARG A 62 -4.45 6.46 0.03
CA ARG A 62 -4.83 7.00 1.34
C ARG A 62 -4.75 5.90 2.39
N VAL A 63 -4.13 6.20 3.53
CA VAL A 63 -4.17 5.37 4.74
C VAL A 63 -4.34 6.28 5.95
N GLY A 64 -5.58 6.40 6.46
CA GLY A 64 -5.94 7.35 7.49
C GLY A 64 -5.68 8.78 7.06
N ASP A 65 -4.79 9.45 7.79
CA ASP A 65 -4.30 10.81 7.53
C ASP A 65 -3.25 10.89 6.40
N ALA A 66 -2.66 9.75 6.04
CA ALA A 66 -1.50 9.71 5.17
C ALA A 66 -1.88 9.60 3.71
N ARG A 67 -1.14 10.33 2.87
CA ARG A 67 -1.02 10.10 1.44
C ARG A 67 0.28 9.39 1.14
N LEU A 68 0.19 8.29 0.40
CA LEU A 68 1.35 7.56 -0.10
C LEU A 68 1.33 7.63 -1.63
N LEU A 69 2.53 7.75 -2.22
CA LEU A 69 2.74 7.61 -3.64
C LEU A 69 3.82 6.54 -3.85
N VAL A 70 3.47 5.46 -4.54
CA VAL A 70 4.36 4.34 -4.85
C VAL A 70 4.67 4.35 -6.34
N GLU A 71 5.95 4.46 -6.68
CA GLU A 71 6.43 4.36 -8.05
C GLU A 71 7.22 3.05 -8.21
N LEU A 72 6.79 2.19 -9.12
CA LEU A 72 7.45 0.92 -9.41
C LEU A 72 8.48 1.10 -10.52
N HIS A 73 9.73 0.75 -10.25
CA HIS A 73 10.81 0.81 -11.22
C HIS A 73 10.85 -0.47 -12.08
N GLU A 74 11.46 -0.37 -13.26
CA GLU A 74 11.54 -1.51 -14.20
C GLU A 74 12.33 -2.70 -13.65
N ASP A 75 13.29 -2.42 -12.77
CA ASP A 75 14.10 -3.41 -12.07
C ASP A 75 13.34 -4.15 -10.96
N GLY A 76 12.07 -3.79 -10.72
CA GLY A 76 11.21 -4.37 -9.70
C GLY A 76 11.37 -3.76 -8.31
N SER A 77 12.22 -2.75 -8.15
CA SER A 77 12.25 -1.92 -6.94
C SER A 77 11.08 -0.93 -6.92
N ALA A 78 10.84 -0.29 -5.77
CA ALA A 78 9.81 0.72 -5.62
C ALA A 78 10.33 1.93 -4.84
N ALA A 79 9.99 3.12 -5.30
CA ALA A 79 10.12 4.35 -4.51
C ALA A 79 8.79 4.64 -3.79
N LEU A 80 8.88 5.01 -2.52
CA LEU A 80 7.74 5.36 -1.70
C LEU A 80 7.91 6.79 -1.18
N LYS A 81 6.88 7.62 -1.41
CA LYS A 81 6.73 8.94 -0.78
C LYS A 81 5.55 8.87 0.18
N VAL A 82 5.75 9.35 1.40
CA VAL A 82 4.73 9.38 2.45
C VAL A 82 4.57 10.81 2.94
N GLU A 83 3.33 11.27 3.01
CA GLU A 83 2.95 12.56 3.55
C GLU A 83 1.87 12.36 4.60
N ARG A 84 2.16 12.74 5.85
CA ARG A 84 1.22 12.70 6.98
C ARG A 84 0.47 14.01 7.08
N GLY A 85 -0.69 14.00 7.72
CA GLY A 85 -1.50 15.20 7.87
C GLY A 85 -2.17 15.67 6.57
N PHE A 86 -2.18 14.84 5.52
CA PHE A 86 -2.63 15.27 4.20
C PHE A 86 -4.15 15.35 4.09
N TYR A 87 -4.85 14.41 4.73
CA TYR A 87 -6.32 14.34 4.71
C TYR A 87 -6.97 14.85 6.01
N GLU A 88 -6.28 14.67 7.14
CA GLU A 88 -6.73 15.05 8.48
C GLU A 88 -5.49 15.46 9.27
N ASP A 89 -5.55 16.51 10.09
CA ASP A 89 -4.41 16.92 10.90
C ASP A 89 -4.00 15.80 11.88
N VAL A 90 -2.70 15.56 12.01
CA VAL A 90 -2.18 14.74 13.10
C VAL A 90 -2.35 15.54 14.38
N VAL A 91 -3.41 15.24 15.15
CA VAL A 91 -3.50 15.74 16.52
C VAL A 91 -2.39 15.05 17.30
N ALA A 92 -1.30 15.78 17.54
CA ALA A 92 -0.26 15.32 18.47
C ALA A 92 -0.94 15.00 19.81
N PRO A 93 -0.60 13.89 20.49
CA PRO A 93 -1.06 13.69 21.85
C PRO A 93 -0.64 14.93 22.65
N SER A 94 -1.62 15.64 23.20
CA SER A 94 -1.36 16.80 24.05
C SER A 94 -0.55 16.32 25.25
N ASP A 95 0.67 16.83 25.40
CA ASP A 95 1.39 16.83 26.67
C ASP A 95 0.66 17.74 27.67
N GLU A 96 -0.58 17.39 28.04
CA GLU A 96 -1.23 17.96 29.21
C GLU A 96 -1.19 16.92 30.32
N ALA A 97 -0.14 17.02 31.13
CA ALA A 97 -0.22 16.57 32.51
C ALA A 97 -1.23 17.47 33.24
N PRO A 98 -2.29 16.94 33.87
CA PRO A 98 -2.98 17.69 34.89
C PRO A 98 -2.11 17.71 36.15
N SER A 99 -1.60 18.90 36.47
CA SER A 99 -1.12 19.24 37.79
C SER A 99 -2.22 19.01 38.83
N SER A 100 -1.93 18.22 39.87
CA SER A 100 -2.57 18.28 41.19
C SER A 100 -1.63 17.68 42.22
#